data_AF-A0A7D9H5V2-F1
#
_entry.id   AF-A0A7D9H5V2-F1
#
_cell.length_a   1.000
_cell.length_b   1.000
_cell.length_c   1.000
_cell.angle_alpha   90.00
_cell.angle_beta   90.00
_cell.angle_gamma   90.00
#
_symmetry.space_group_name_H-M   'P 1'
#
loop_
_entity.id
_entity.type
_entity.pdbx_description
1 polymer ?
#
loop_
_entity_poly.entity_id
_entity_poly.type
_entity_poly.pdbx_seq_one_letter_code
_entity_poly.pdbx_strand_id
1 'polypeptide(L)'
;MFKRTTTFSMVSRNTVGLILTIVAASAMAEEYFTINDGQLERPTGYREWVYVGTPVTPNDLNDGKAAFPEHHNVYIDPQSWAHWKNTGEFREGTILMKELVSVGSKGAVSGNGYFQGDFIGLEATIKSKKHFPDEPGNWAYYSFTTPDHKTLATEAKAFPAASCNGCHAGAAADDWVFTQYYPVLRAGKAAGEQGTGGKRSDLSEEK
;
A
#
# COMPACT_ATOMS: atom_id res chain seq x y z
N MET A 1 56.83 -57.91 -43.03
CA MET A 1 56.55 -57.20 -41.76
C MET A 1 56.57 -55.70 -42.05
N PHE A 2 55.46 -55.14 -42.52
CA PHE A 2 55.33 -53.72 -42.90
C PHE A 2 54.41 -53.05 -41.85
N LYS A 3 54.94 -52.09 -41.08
CA LYS A 3 54.13 -51.27 -40.17
C LYS A 3 53.74 -49.98 -40.89
N ARG A 4 52.44 -49.79 -41.11
CA ARG A 4 51.84 -48.50 -41.52
C ARG A 4 51.67 -47.63 -40.27
N THR A 5 52.19 -46.41 -40.34
CA THR A 5 51.96 -45.36 -39.35
C THR A 5 50.78 -44.51 -39.84
N THR A 6 49.72 -44.43 -39.05
CA THR A 6 48.56 -43.56 -39.34
C THR A 6 48.65 -42.33 -38.46
N THR A 7 48.86 -41.16 -39.06
CA THR A 7 48.82 -39.84 -38.43
C THR A 7 47.36 -39.39 -38.28
N PHE A 8 46.92 -39.11 -37.05
CA PHE A 8 45.65 -38.44 -36.78
C PHE A 8 45.86 -36.92 -36.80
N SER A 9 45.16 -36.23 -37.69
CA SER A 9 45.07 -34.76 -37.71
C SER A 9 43.98 -34.30 -36.75
N MET A 10 44.33 -33.41 -35.82
CA MET A 10 43.45 -32.84 -34.81
C MET A 10 42.77 -31.59 -35.39
N VAL A 11 41.47 -31.64 -35.66
CA VAL A 11 40.69 -30.45 -36.07
C VAL A 11 40.24 -29.71 -34.81
N SER A 12 40.76 -28.49 -34.63
CA SER A 12 40.37 -27.54 -33.59
C SER A 12 38.90 -27.15 -33.73
N ARG A 13 38.09 -27.38 -32.69
CA ARG A 13 36.72 -26.85 -32.59
C ARG A 13 36.79 -25.45 -32.00
N ASN A 14 36.72 -24.43 -32.85
CA ASN A 14 36.48 -23.06 -32.43
C ASN A 14 35.08 -22.98 -31.79
N THR A 15 35.04 -22.81 -30.47
CA THR A 15 33.80 -22.62 -29.72
C THR A 15 33.55 -21.12 -29.65
N VAL A 16 32.63 -20.62 -30.46
CA VAL A 16 32.19 -19.22 -30.39
C VAL A 16 31.34 -19.08 -29.13
N GLY A 17 31.89 -18.43 -28.10
CA GLY A 17 31.15 -18.10 -26.88
C GLY A 17 30.16 -16.97 -27.15
N LEU A 18 28.87 -17.28 -27.08
CA LEU A 18 27.80 -16.29 -27.10
C LEU A 18 27.78 -15.55 -25.75
N ILE A 19 28.30 -14.33 -25.70
CA ILE A 19 28.18 -13.45 -24.54
C ILE A 19 26.75 -12.92 -24.51
N LEU A 20 25.91 -13.51 -23.65
CA LEU A 20 24.56 -13.02 -23.38
C LEU A 20 24.66 -11.85 -22.38
N THR A 21 24.71 -10.63 -22.89
CA THR A 21 24.55 -9.42 -22.05
C THR A 21 23.11 -9.38 -21.54
N ILE A 22 22.93 -9.73 -20.26
CA ILE A 22 21.67 -9.55 -19.54
C ILE A 22 21.51 -8.04 -19.33
N VAL A 23 20.70 -7.40 -20.17
CA VAL A 23 20.20 -6.06 -19.88
C VAL A 23 19.20 -6.25 -18.73
N ALA A 24 19.60 -5.86 -17.52
CA ALA A 24 18.66 -5.72 -16.42
C ALA A 24 17.68 -4.61 -16.80
N ALA A 25 16.51 -4.99 -17.31
CA ALA A 25 15.39 -4.08 -17.41
C ALA A 25 15.02 -3.71 -15.97
N SER A 26 15.37 -2.50 -15.54
CA SER A 26 14.77 -1.91 -14.35
C SER A 26 13.26 -1.91 -14.59
N ALA A 27 12.54 -2.83 -13.95
CA ALA A 27 11.10 -2.76 -13.88
C ALA A 27 10.77 -1.41 -13.26
N MET A 28 10.38 -0.45 -14.09
CA MET A 28 9.74 0.77 -13.62
C MET A 28 8.51 0.28 -12.86
N ALA A 29 8.56 0.37 -11.54
CA ALA A 29 7.42 0.11 -10.68
C ALA A 29 6.21 0.83 -11.30
N GLU A 30 5.11 0.12 -11.52
CA GLU A 30 3.87 0.78 -11.89
C GLU A 30 3.47 1.64 -10.70
N GLU A 31 3.65 2.96 -10.80
CA GLU A 31 3.26 3.89 -9.76
C GLU A 31 1.72 3.91 -9.73
N TYR A 32 1.13 3.56 -8.58
CA TYR A 32 -0.34 3.49 -8.39
C TYR A 32 -0.99 4.87 -8.22
N PHE A 33 -0.24 5.93 -8.48
CA PHE A 33 -0.67 7.31 -8.37
C PHE A 33 0.09 8.19 -9.37
N THR A 34 -0.52 9.32 -9.73
CA THR A 34 0.08 10.34 -10.57
C THR A 34 0.06 11.67 -9.85
N ILE A 35 1.20 12.36 -9.78
CA ILE A 35 1.27 13.74 -9.26
C ILE A 35 1.71 14.66 -10.39
N ASN A 36 0.81 15.57 -10.78
CA ASN A 36 1.02 16.57 -11.81
C ASN A 36 0.91 17.96 -11.18
N ASP A 37 1.91 18.81 -11.40
CA ASP A 37 1.97 20.18 -10.85
C ASP A 37 1.71 20.26 -9.32
N GLY A 38 2.21 19.26 -8.58
CA GLY A 38 2.05 19.17 -7.13
C GLY A 38 0.65 18.71 -6.67
N GLN A 39 -0.23 18.33 -7.59
CA GLN A 39 -1.55 17.78 -7.31
C GLN A 39 -1.59 16.29 -7.60
N LEU A 40 -2.14 15.52 -6.66
CA LEU A 40 -2.42 14.11 -6.82
C LEU A 40 -3.71 13.94 -7.63
N GLU A 41 -3.63 13.25 -8.75
CA GLU A 41 -4.81 12.77 -9.48
C GLU A 41 -5.49 11.65 -8.69
N ARG A 42 -6.81 11.70 -8.55
CA ARG A 42 -7.57 10.73 -7.75
C ARG A 42 -7.36 9.31 -8.28
N PRO A 43 -6.73 8.41 -7.49
CA PRO A 43 -6.55 7.03 -7.92
C PRO A 43 -7.89 6.35 -8.19
N THR A 44 -7.96 5.56 -9.26
CA THR A 44 -9.11 4.71 -9.59
C THR A 44 -8.75 3.25 -9.38
N GLY A 45 -9.75 2.38 -9.23
CA GLY A 45 -9.52 0.94 -9.01
C GLY A 45 -8.99 0.56 -7.63
N TYR A 46 -8.82 1.50 -6.69
CA TYR A 46 -8.24 1.23 -5.36
C TYR A 46 -9.03 0.22 -4.51
N ARG A 47 -10.31 -0.02 -4.81
CA ARG A 47 -11.10 -1.07 -4.15
C ARG A 47 -10.68 -2.49 -4.53
N GLU A 48 -9.85 -2.64 -5.56
CA GLU A 48 -9.20 -3.90 -5.94
C GLU A 48 -7.81 -4.06 -5.31
N TRP A 49 -7.35 -3.05 -4.56
CA TRP A 49 -6.10 -3.12 -3.82
C TRP A 49 -6.27 -3.94 -2.53
N VAL A 50 -5.18 -4.13 -1.80
CA VAL A 50 -5.19 -4.97 -0.61
C VAL A 50 -5.81 -4.20 0.55
N TYR A 51 -7.00 -4.63 0.98
CA TYR A 51 -7.62 -4.16 2.21
C TYR A 51 -6.74 -4.48 3.42
N VAL A 52 -6.55 -3.51 4.32
CA VAL A 52 -5.68 -3.69 5.50
C VAL A 52 -6.37 -3.57 6.85
N GLY A 53 -7.55 -2.95 6.91
CA GLY A 53 -8.33 -2.80 8.14
C GLY A 53 -9.44 -1.76 8.01
N THR A 54 -10.38 -1.80 8.95
CA THR A 54 -11.46 -0.81 9.08
C THR A 54 -11.67 -0.43 10.55
N PRO A 55 -11.02 0.64 11.05
CA PRO A 55 -11.46 1.26 12.28
C PRO A 55 -12.79 2.00 12.05
N VAL A 56 -13.45 2.33 13.16
CA VAL A 56 -14.69 3.12 13.13
C VAL A 56 -14.63 4.17 14.23
N THR A 57 -14.97 5.41 13.88
CA THR A 57 -15.18 6.52 14.82
C THR A 57 -16.59 7.07 14.63
N PRO A 58 -17.60 6.44 15.25
CA PRO A 58 -19.00 6.83 15.09
C PRO A 58 -19.29 8.22 15.66
N ASN A 59 -20.15 9.00 15.00
CA ASN A 59 -20.54 10.34 15.46
C ASN A 59 -21.16 10.31 16.87
N ASP A 60 -21.96 9.29 17.19
CA ASP A 60 -22.61 9.16 18.50
C ASP A 60 -21.65 8.89 19.66
N LEU A 61 -20.42 8.44 19.37
CA LEU A 61 -19.34 8.29 20.34
C LEU A 61 -18.35 9.48 20.33
N ASN A 62 -18.62 10.50 19.53
CA ASN A 62 -17.75 11.66 19.33
C ASN A 62 -18.56 12.97 19.32
N ASP A 63 -19.38 13.17 20.36
CA ASP A 63 -20.19 14.39 20.57
C ASP A 63 -21.07 14.80 19.37
N GLY A 64 -21.53 13.81 18.61
CA GLY A 64 -22.35 14.01 17.40
C GLY A 64 -21.55 14.40 16.15
N LYS A 65 -20.22 14.53 16.23
CA LYS A 65 -19.36 14.93 15.11
C LYS A 65 -17.94 14.38 15.25
N ALA A 66 -17.71 13.21 14.68
CA ALA A 66 -16.36 12.66 14.54
C ALA A 66 -15.51 13.53 13.59
N ALA A 67 -14.19 13.59 13.84
CA ALA A 67 -13.26 14.27 12.96
C ALA A 67 -13.19 13.62 11.57
N PHE A 68 -13.34 12.29 11.53
CA PHE A 68 -13.39 11.48 10.32
C PHE A 68 -14.60 10.55 10.38
N PRO A 69 -15.80 10.98 9.96
CA PRO A 69 -16.98 10.14 9.99
C PRO A 69 -16.89 9.05 8.90
N GLU A 70 -17.25 7.78 9.11
CA GLU A 70 -17.27 7.07 10.41
C GLU A 70 -16.42 5.81 10.33
N HIS A 71 -16.76 4.87 9.44
CA HIS A 71 -15.90 3.72 9.11
C HIS A 71 -14.80 4.13 8.14
N HIS A 72 -13.59 3.58 8.32
CA HIS A 72 -12.41 3.92 7.50
C HIS A 72 -11.88 2.67 6.81
N ASN A 73 -12.42 2.31 5.65
CA ASN A 73 -11.87 1.20 4.87
C ASN A 73 -10.50 1.60 4.30
N VAL A 74 -9.43 0.95 4.76
CA VAL A 74 -8.06 1.28 4.32
C VAL A 74 -7.53 0.21 3.37
N TYR A 75 -6.89 0.67 2.29
CA TYR A 75 -6.30 -0.15 1.24
C TYR A 75 -4.87 0.29 0.96
N ILE A 76 -3.96 -0.64 0.71
CA ILE A 76 -2.57 -0.37 0.28
C ILE A 76 -2.36 -0.91 -1.13
N ASP A 77 -1.57 -0.19 -1.95
CA ASP A 77 -1.29 -0.64 -3.30
C ASP A 77 -0.64 -2.05 -3.34
N PRO A 78 -1.00 -2.89 -4.34
CA PRO A 78 -0.53 -4.28 -4.40
C PRO A 78 0.99 -4.45 -4.39
N GLN A 79 1.75 -3.54 -5.00
CA GLN A 79 3.21 -3.64 -5.04
C GLN A 79 3.82 -3.31 -3.68
N SER A 80 3.30 -2.31 -2.97
CA SER A 80 3.75 -1.99 -1.61
C SER A 80 3.34 -3.06 -0.62
N TRP A 81 2.17 -3.69 -0.77
CA TRP A 81 1.84 -4.89 -0.01
C TRP A 81 2.83 -6.03 -0.25
N ALA A 82 3.17 -6.30 -1.51
CA ALA A 82 4.13 -7.34 -1.85
C ALA A 82 5.51 -7.07 -1.23
N HIS A 83 5.95 -5.81 -1.24
CA HIS A 83 7.18 -5.40 -0.57
C HIS A 83 7.07 -5.55 0.95
N TRP A 84 6.03 -4.98 1.57
CA TRP A 84 5.75 -5.06 3.00
C TRP A 84 5.76 -6.50 3.54
N LYS A 85 5.16 -7.44 2.79
CA LYS A 85 5.20 -8.84 3.20
C LYS A 85 6.60 -9.41 3.27
N ASN A 86 7.50 -8.98 2.39
CA ASN A 86 8.85 -9.54 2.33
C ASN A 86 9.83 -8.81 3.26
N THR A 87 9.64 -7.51 3.49
CA THR A 87 10.62 -6.67 4.21
C THR A 87 10.08 -6.12 5.53
N GLY A 88 8.77 -5.97 5.65
CA GLY A 88 8.14 -5.27 6.77
C GLY A 88 8.30 -3.76 6.73
N GLU A 89 8.63 -3.18 5.58
CA GLU A 89 8.84 -1.75 5.40
C GLU A 89 7.87 -1.18 4.35
N PHE A 90 7.48 0.10 4.47
CA PHE A 90 6.80 0.80 3.38
C PHE A 90 7.85 1.32 2.39
N ARG A 91 7.81 0.78 1.17
CA ARG A 91 8.70 1.19 0.07
C ARG A 91 8.43 2.63 -0.35
N GLU A 92 9.41 3.26 -1.01
CA GLU A 92 9.16 4.46 -1.79
C GLU A 92 8.08 4.20 -2.86
N GLY A 93 7.16 5.15 -3.00
CA GLY A 93 5.98 5.04 -3.84
C GLY A 93 4.82 4.27 -3.20
N THR A 94 4.86 4.01 -1.89
CA THR A 94 3.70 3.45 -1.18
C THR A 94 2.56 4.46 -1.18
N ILE A 95 1.36 4.00 -1.56
CA ILE A 95 0.11 4.73 -1.37
C ILE A 95 -0.88 3.88 -0.57
N LEU A 96 -1.52 4.51 0.42
CA LEU A 96 -2.71 3.98 1.06
C LEU A 96 -3.91 4.87 0.77
N MET A 97 -5.04 4.24 0.45
CA MET A 97 -6.34 4.90 0.32
C MET A 97 -7.16 4.64 1.56
N LYS A 98 -7.73 5.69 2.15
CA LYS A 98 -8.73 5.60 3.21
C LYS A 98 -10.07 6.06 2.67
N GLU A 99 -10.99 5.11 2.56
CA GLU A 99 -12.38 5.33 2.15
C GLU A 99 -13.24 5.51 3.41
N LEU A 100 -13.91 6.66 3.50
CA LEU A 100 -14.83 6.99 4.58
C LEU A 100 -16.24 6.50 4.22
N VAL A 101 -16.85 5.74 5.12
CA VAL A 101 -18.19 5.16 4.97
C VAL A 101 -19.03 5.51 6.21
N SER A 102 -20.29 5.90 6.02
CA SER A 102 -21.18 6.22 7.13
C SER A 102 -21.57 4.98 7.94
N VAL A 103 -22.11 5.17 9.14
CA VAL A 103 -22.88 4.15 9.84
C VAL A 103 -24.30 4.13 9.26
N GLY A 104 -24.64 3.07 8.54
CA GLY A 104 -25.98 2.87 7.96
C GLY A 104 -26.99 2.27 8.94
N SER A 105 -26.52 1.45 9.89
CA SER A 105 -27.36 0.85 10.93
C SER A 105 -26.57 0.54 12.20
N LYS A 106 -27.29 0.42 13.33
CA LYS A 106 -26.74 -0.07 14.60
C LYS A 106 -27.23 -1.48 15.00
N GLY A 107 -28.00 -2.12 14.13
CA GLY A 107 -28.52 -3.46 14.31
C GLY A 107 -28.63 -4.20 12.99
N ALA A 108 -28.28 -5.47 13.00
CA ALA A 108 -28.47 -6.39 11.89
C ALA A 108 -28.90 -7.76 12.41
N VAL A 109 -29.18 -8.69 11.49
CA VAL A 109 -29.51 -10.08 11.85
C VAL A 109 -28.41 -10.78 12.66
N SER A 110 -27.16 -10.30 12.58
CA SER A 110 -26.02 -10.79 13.36
C SER A 110 -25.91 -10.17 14.76
N GLY A 111 -26.76 -9.20 15.11
CA GLY A 111 -26.78 -8.54 16.41
C GLY A 111 -26.61 -7.02 16.34
N ASN A 112 -26.33 -6.41 17.49
CA ASN A 112 -26.09 -4.98 17.61
C ASN A 112 -24.63 -4.65 17.34
N GLY A 113 -24.37 -3.50 16.71
CA GLY A 113 -23.02 -3.07 16.34
C GLY A 113 -23.06 -1.79 15.51
N TYR A 114 -22.03 -1.55 14.71
CA TYR A 114 -22.03 -0.50 13.69
C TYR A 114 -21.86 -1.18 12.34
N PHE A 115 -22.77 -0.87 11.41
CA PHE A 115 -22.79 -1.45 10.08
C PHE A 115 -22.59 -0.36 9.03
N GLN A 116 -21.70 -0.61 8.08
CA GLN A 116 -21.37 0.34 7.01
C GLN A 116 -22.60 0.69 6.16
N GLY A 117 -22.75 1.98 5.89
CA GLY A 117 -23.75 2.55 4.99
C GLY A 117 -23.11 3.08 3.71
N ASP A 118 -23.31 4.37 3.47
CA ASP A 118 -22.93 5.02 2.23
C ASP A 118 -21.47 5.49 2.23
N PHE A 119 -20.86 5.49 1.05
CA PHE A 119 -19.56 6.10 0.83
C PHE A 119 -19.65 7.63 0.91
N ILE A 120 -18.82 8.24 1.75
CA ILE A 120 -18.93 9.68 2.09
C ILE A 120 -17.60 10.45 2.00
N GLY A 121 -16.49 9.79 1.66
CA GLY A 121 -15.23 10.49 1.52
C GLY A 121 -14.06 9.59 1.14
N LEU A 122 -13.01 10.22 0.64
CA LEU A 122 -11.79 9.55 0.20
C LEU A 122 -10.57 10.39 0.55
N GLU A 123 -9.61 9.74 1.19
CA GLU A 123 -8.31 10.29 1.55
C GLU A 123 -7.20 9.39 1.01
N ALA A 124 -6.01 9.96 0.82
CA ALA A 124 -4.82 9.21 0.45
C ALA A 124 -3.62 9.63 1.31
N THR A 125 -2.70 8.71 1.53
CA THR A 125 -1.37 9.00 2.10
C THR A 125 -0.30 8.35 1.24
N ILE A 126 0.75 9.09 0.91
CA ILE A 126 1.79 8.65 -0.02
C ILE A 126 3.17 8.87 0.59
N LYS A 127 4.01 7.85 0.50
CA LYS A 127 5.45 7.95 0.79
C LYS A 127 6.21 8.17 -0.51
N SER A 128 6.85 9.32 -0.66
CA SER A 128 7.71 9.58 -1.81
C SER A 128 8.73 10.67 -1.53
N LYS A 129 10.00 10.30 -1.43
CA LYS A 129 11.11 11.25 -1.36
C LYS A 129 11.23 12.12 -2.63
N LYS A 130 10.81 11.58 -3.78
CA LYS A 130 10.81 12.31 -5.06
C LYS A 130 9.85 13.49 -5.04
N HIS A 131 8.65 13.30 -4.49
CA HIS A 131 7.61 14.33 -4.47
C HIS A 131 7.60 15.15 -3.17
N PHE A 132 8.04 14.57 -2.05
CA PHE A 132 7.96 15.15 -0.71
C PHE A 132 9.29 15.10 0.05
N PRO A 133 10.41 15.60 -0.51
CA PRO A 133 11.72 15.48 0.12
C PRO A 133 11.84 16.23 1.45
N ASP A 134 10.99 17.24 1.67
CA ASP A 134 11.01 18.12 2.84
C ASP A 134 9.90 17.78 3.86
N GLU A 135 9.03 16.82 3.55
CA GLU A 135 7.97 16.39 4.46
C GLU A 135 8.50 15.37 5.49
N PRO A 136 8.02 15.38 6.74
CA PRO A 136 8.41 14.39 7.74
C PRO A 136 8.19 12.95 7.26
N GLY A 137 9.26 12.15 7.21
CA GLY A 137 9.22 10.76 6.72
C GLY A 137 8.96 10.63 5.21
N ASN A 138 8.99 11.74 4.47
CA ASN A 138 8.59 11.85 3.06
C ASN A 138 7.12 11.46 2.82
N TRP A 139 6.26 11.65 3.81
CA TRP A 139 4.83 11.34 3.76
C TRP A 139 3.99 12.59 3.51
N ALA A 140 3.07 12.49 2.55
CA ALA A 140 2.07 13.53 2.28
C ALA A 140 0.64 12.95 2.34
N TYR A 141 -0.29 13.78 2.78
CA TYR A 141 -1.70 13.42 3.02
C TYR A 141 -2.62 14.25 2.14
N TYR A 142 -3.67 13.62 1.64
CA TYR A 142 -4.60 14.20 0.68
C TYR A 142 -6.04 13.89 1.07
N SER A 143 -6.96 14.79 0.76
CA SER A 143 -8.39 14.49 0.73
C SER A 143 -8.96 14.91 -0.61
N PHE A 144 -9.74 14.01 -1.20
CA PHE A 144 -10.56 14.32 -2.38
C PHE A 144 -11.96 14.79 -1.96
N THR A 145 -12.31 14.68 -0.69
CA THR A 145 -13.65 14.98 -0.19
C THR A 145 -13.86 16.48 -0.11
N THR A 146 -14.94 16.99 -0.71
CA THR A 146 -15.28 18.40 -0.54
C THR A 146 -15.70 18.71 0.90
N PRO A 147 -15.50 19.94 1.41
CA PRO A 147 -15.81 20.27 2.80
C PRO A 147 -17.26 20.01 3.24
N ASP A 148 -18.20 19.96 2.29
CA ASP A 148 -19.61 19.63 2.54
C ASP A 148 -19.91 18.12 2.49
N HIS A 149 -18.90 17.29 2.23
CA HIS A 149 -18.98 15.83 2.09
C HIS A 149 -19.95 15.33 1.02
N LYS A 150 -20.22 16.14 -0.02
CA LYS A 150 -21.17 15.76 -1.09
C LYS A 150 -20.53 15.26 -2.35
N THR A 151 -19.29 15.65 -2.62
CA THR A 151 -18.61 15.34 -3.87
C THR A 151 -17.15 15.01 -3.63
N LEU A 152 -16.54 14.36 -4.62
CA LEU A 152 -15.11 14.10 -4.63
C LEU A 152 -14.45 14.85 -5.79
N ALA A 153 -13.40 15.60 -5.49
CA ALA A 153 -12.52 16.22 -6.48
C ALA A 153 -11.75 15.16 -7.29
N THR A 154 -11.43 15.47 -8.54
CA THR A 154 -10.61 14.62 -9.41
C THR A 154 -9.11 14.75 -9.13
N GLU A 155 -8.71 15.84 -8.46
CA GLU A 155 -7.33 16.13 -8.05
C GLU A 155 -7.33 16.71 -6.63
N ALA A 156 -6.23 16.54 -5.91
CA ALA A 156 -6.05 17.09 -4.57
C ALA A 156 -4.62 17.61 -4.36
N LYS A 157 -4.48 18.72 -3.64
CA LYS A 157 -3.19 19.18 -3.10
C LYS A 157 -2.91 18.47 -1.78
N ALA A 158 -1.62 18.26 -1.50
CA ALA A 158 -1.21 17.76 -0.19
C ALA A 158 -1.64 18.76 0.89
N PHE A 159 -2.11 18.25 2.02
CA PHE A 159 -2.28 19.07 3.20
C PHE A 159 -0.93 19.59 3.70
N PRO A 160 -0.87 20.78 4.31
CA PRO A 160 0.33 21.23 5.00
C PRO A 160 0.78 20.18 6.04
N ALA A 161 2.08 19.92 6.14
CA ALA A 161 2.67 18.97 7.08
C ALA A 161 2.08 19.02 8.50
N ALA A 162 1.92 20.24 9.02
CA ALA A 162 1.42 20.49 10.37
C ALA A 162 -0.02 19.98 10.61
N SER A 163 -0.81 19.82 9.56
CA SER A 163 -2.21 19.37 9.65
C SER A 163 -2.34 17.88 9.91
N CYS A 164 -1.38 17.06 9.45
CA CYS A 164 -1.51 15.60 9.46
C CYS A 164 -0.27 14.91 10.05
N ASN A 165 0.94 15.30 9.61
CA ASN A 165 2.18 14.62 9.99
C ASN A 165 2.45 14.69 11.49
N GLY A 166 2.02 15.73 12.20
CA GLY A 166 2.21 15.83 13.66
C GLY A 166 1.52 14.70 14.43
N CYS A 167 0.26 14.42 14.08
CA CYS A 167 -0.51 13.32 14.69
C CYS A 167 0.07 11.95 14.28
N HIS A 168 0.37 11.78 13.00
CA HIS A 168 0.92 10.52 12.49
C HIS A 168 2.31 10.22 13.05
N ALA A 169 3.21 11.21 13.13
CA ALA A 169 4.56 11.04 13.70
C ALA A 169 4.51 10.62 15.18
N GLY A 170 3.58 11.21 15.95
CA GLY A 170 3.52 11.01 17.40
C GLY A 170 2.77 9.75 17.84
N ALA A 171 1.91 9.19 16.98
CA ALA A 171 0.96 8.14 17.39
C ALA A 171 0.90 6.92 16.47
N ALA A 172 1.43 6.97 15.25
CA ALA A 172 1.51 5.80 14.39
C ALA A 172 2.50 4.78 14.96
N ALA A 173 2.15 3.49 14.90
CA ALA A 173 3.04 2.44 15.38
C ALA A 173 4.20 2.15 14.43
N ASP A 174 4.09 2.48 13.14
CA ASP A 174 5.12 2.19 12.16
C ASP A 174 5.13 3.22 11.02
N ASP A 175 6.27 3.91 10.85
CA ASP A 175 6.56 4.80 9.71
C ASP A 175 5.35 5.66 9.27
N TRP A 176 4.81 6.47 10.18
CA TRP A 176 3.66 7.36 9.95
C TRP A 176 2.35 6.67 9.53
N VAL A 177 2.26 5.35 9.59
CA VAL A 177 1.04 4.55 9.33
C VAL A 177 0.56 3.89 10.63
N PHE A 178 -0.74 4.02 10.93
CA PHE A 178 -1.36 3.46 12.13
C PHE A 178 -1.55 1.93 12.08
N THR A 179 -0.47 1.18 11.87
CA THR A 179 -0.47 -0.29 11.72
C THR A 179 -1.06 -1.03 12.93
N GLN A 180 -1.10 -0.40 14.11
CA GLN A 180 -1.81 -0.95 15.28
C GLN A 180 -3.33 -1.14 15.06
N TYR A 181 -3.92 -0.48 14.06
CA TYR A 181 -5.32 -0.66 13.68
C TYR A 181 -5.52 -1.50 12.40
N TYR A 182 -4.43 -1.93 11.76
CA TYR A 182 -4.43 -2.66 10.49
C TYR A 182 -3.91 -4.10 10.67
N PRO A 183 -4.77 -5.07 11.08
CA PRO A 183 -4.33 -6.42 11.39
C PRO A 183 -3.67 -7.13 10.21
N VAL A 184 -4.10 -6.85 8.97
CA VAL A 184 -3.48 -7.45 7.77
C VAL A 184 -2.02 -7.00 7.62
N LEU A 185 -1.71 -5.73 7.90
CA LEU A 185 -0.33 -5.25 7.88
C LEU A 185 0.49 -5.87 9.02
N ARG A 186 -0.06 -5.96 10.24
CA ARG A 186 0.67 -6.59 11.36
C ARG A 186 1.01 -8.04 11.07
N ALA A 187 0.02 -8.84 10.68
CA ALA A 187 0.22 -10.26 10.37
C ALA A 187 1.13 -10.48 9.14
N GLY A 188 1.12 -9.53 8.20
CA GLY A 188 1.89 -9.57 6.98
C GLY A 188 3.35 -9.10 7.11
N LYS A 189 3.70 -8.33 8.14
CA LYS A 189 5.02 -7.68 8.25
C LYS A 189 6.17 -8.69 8.18
N ALA A 190 6.99 -8.61 7.12
CA ALA A 190 8.12 -9.52 6.88
C ALA A 190 7.77 -11.03 6.97
N ALA A 191 6.51 -11.39 6.73
CA ALA A 191 6.00 -12.76 6.84
C ALA A 191 6.11 -13.58 5.54
N GLY A 192 6.56 -12.97 4.45
CA GLY A 192 6.62 -13.58 3.12
C GLY A 192 5.27 -14.13 2.69
N GLU A 193 5.25 -15.39 2.23
CA GLU A 193 4.01 -16.08 1.86
C GLU A 193 3.03 -16.25 3.01
N GLN A 194 3.50 -16.32 4.26
CA GLN A 194 2.62 -16.48 5.43
C GLN A 194 1.72 -15.25 5.64
N GLY A 195 2.13 -14.09 5.12
CA GLY A 195 1.35 -12.85 5.19
C GLY A 195 0.14 -12.80 4.26
N THR A 196 -0.08 -13.79 3.38
CA THR A 196 -1.21 -13.75 2.42
C THR A 196 -2.57 -14.05 3.03
N GLY A 197 -2.62 -14.44 4.32
CA GLY A 197 -3.82 -14.97 4.95
C GLY A 197 -4.08 -16.44 4.61
N GLY A 198 -4.78 -17.16 5.49
CA GLY A 198 -5.18 -18.56 5.30
C GLY A 198 -4.04 -19.60 5.31
N LYS A 199 -2.80 -19.18 5.62
CA LYS A 199 -1.63 -20.08 5.71
C LYS A 199 -1.35 -20.58 7.12
N ARG A 200 -1.79 -19.82 8.14
CA ARG A 200 -1.68 -20.17 9.56
C ARG A 200 -2.96 -20.86 10.01
N SER A 201 -2.81 -21.85 10.90
CA SER A 201 -3.95 -22.58 11.49
C SER A 201 -4.19 -22.24 12.96
N ASP A 202 -3.21 -21.61 13.63
CA ASP A 202 -3.33 -21.16 15.00
C ASP A 202 -3.51 -19.63 15.05
N LEU A 203 -4.61 -19.18 15.66
CA LEU A 203 -4.95 -17.76 15.80
C LEU A 203 -3.96 -16.99 16.71
N SER A 204 -3.17 -17.68 17.52
CA SER A 204 -2.14 -17.07 18.35
C SER A 204 -0.91 -16.63 17.54
N GLU A 205 -0.71 -17.19 16.34
CA GLU A 205 0.39 -16.87 15.43
C GLU A 205 0.13 -15.61 14.60
N GLU A 206 -1.05 -15.00 14.67
CA GLU A 206 -1.47 -13.84 13.88
C GLU A 206 -1.30 -12.49 14.61
N LYS A 207 -0.75 -12.50 15.83
CA LYS A 207 -0.63 -11.33 16.71
C LYS A 207 0.48 -10.37 16.32
#